data_AF-A0A2J7REV2-F1
#
_entry.id   AF-A0A2J7REV2-F1
#
_cell.length_a   1.000
_cell.length_b   1.000
_cell.length_c   1.000
_cell.angle_alpha   90.00
_cell.angle_beta   90.00
_cell.angle_gamma   90.00
#
_symmetry.space_group_name_H-M   'P 1'
#
loop_
_entity.id
_entity.type
_entity.pdbx_description
1 polymer ?
#
loop_
_entity_poly.entity_id
_entity_poly.type
_entity_poly.pdbx_seq_one_letter_code
_entity_poly.pdbx_strand_id
1 'polypeptide(L)' 'LAVIMVFTGLAAAAECPTICPTIYDPVCASDGVTTRTFSNACVLNVYNCQNPQDSKLSECMFYSDTTQNVM' A
#
# COMPACT_ATOMS: atom_id res chain seq x y z
N LEU A 1 26.00 -9.91 39.47
CA LEU A 1 25.22 -10.37 38.32
C LEU A 1 24.23 -9.27 37.95
N ALA A 2 24.47 -8.53 36.87
CA ALA A 2 23.47 -7.60 36.34
C ALA A 2 22.66 -8.35 35.27
N VAL A 3 21.40 -8.65 35.57
CA VAL A 3 20.47 -9.20 34.57
C VAL A 3 20.03 -8.01 33.72
N ILE A 4 20.79 -7.73 32.67
CA ILE A 4 20.37 -6.79 31.63
C ILE A 4 19.13 -7.43 31.00
N MET A 5 17.95 -6.96 31.39
CA MET A 5 16.72 -7.25 30.68
C MET A 5 16.88 -6.66 29.29
N VAL A 6 17.36 -7.48 28.35
CA VAL A 6 17.23 -7.18 26.93
C VAL A 6 15.73 -7.06 26.73
N PHE A 7 15.25 -5.82 26.65
CA PHE A 7 13.92 -5.55 26.15
C PHE A 7 13.95 -5.98 24.69
N THR A 8 13.79 -7.28 24.46
CA THR A 8 13.44 -7.82 23.16
C THR A 8 12.05 -7.29 22.91
N GLY A 9 11.98 -6.06 22.40
CA GLY A 9 10.79 -5.48 21.84
C GLY A 9 10.39 -6.42 20.73
N LEU A 10 9.50 -7.35 21.05
CA LEU A 10 8.85 -8.20 20.07
C LEU A 10 7.92 -7.25 19.30
N ALA A 11 8.49 -6.53 18.34
CA ALA A 11 7.71 -5.91 17.29
C ALA A 11 6.99 -7.08 16.62
N ALA A 12 5.70 -7.23 16.92
CA ALA A 12 4.85 -8.10 16.15
C ALA A 12 4.97 -7.62 14.71
N ALA A 13 5.70 -8.36 13.88
CA ALA A 13 5.79 -8.07 12.46
C ALA A 13 4.35 -8.05 11.96
N ALA A 14 3.86 -6.88 11.58
CA ALA A 14 2.53 -6.76 11.02
C ALA A 14 2.51 -7.60 9.74
N GLU A 15 1.89 -8.78 9.81
CA GLU A 15 1.78 -9.66 8.65
C GLU A 15 0.91 -8.98 7.61
N CYS A 16 1.44 -8.87 6.40
CA CYS A 16 0.68 -8.30 5.29
C CYS A 16 -0.40 -9.28 4.84
N PRO A 17 -1.61 -8.80 4.49
CA PRO A 17 -2.60 -9.65 3.87
C PRO A 17 -2.02 -10.26 2.58
N THR A 18 -2.32 -11.53 2.33
CA THR A 18 -1.86 -12.24 1.12
C THR A 18 -3.00 -12.74 0.26
N ILE A 19 -4.23 -12.71 0.80
CA ILE A 19 -5.43 -13.18 0.12
C ILE A 19 -6.24 -11.97 -0.33
N CYS A 20 -6.52 -11.93 -1.63
CA CYS A 20 -7.43 -10.98 -2.24
C CYS A 20 -8.52 -11.68 -3.04
N PRO A 21 -9.72 -11.08 -3.15
CA PRO A 21 -10.74 -11.58 -4.07
C PRO A 21 -10.20 -11.52 -5.51
N THR A 22 -10.66 -12.45 -6.35
CA THR A 22 -10.30 -12.50 -7.78
C THR A 22 -11.17 -11.58 -8.64
N ILE A 23 -11.83 -10.59 -8.02
CA ILE A 23 -12.63 -9.58 -8.71
C ILE A 23 -11.67 -8.64 -9.42
N TYR A 24 -11.93 -8.40 -10.71
CA TYR A 24 -11.18 -7.42 -11.50
C TYR A 24 -11.92 -6.08 -11.44
N ASP A 25 -11.31 -5.13 -10.74
CA ASP A 25 -11.80 -3.76 -10.54
C ASP A 25 -10.57 -2.83 -10.49
N PRO A 26 -9.98 -2.51 -11.66
CA PRO A 26 -8.61 -2.03 -11.73
C PRO A 26 -8.46 -0.63 -11.11
N VAL A 27 -7.42 -0.49 -10.29
CA VAL A 27 -7.10 0.78 -9.60
C VAL A 27 -5.76 1.29 -10.08
N CYS A 28 -5.73 2.50 -10.64
CA CYS A 28 -4.50 3.26 -10.83
C CYS A 28 -4.05 3.80 -9.48
N ALA A 29 -2.79 3.60 -9.12
CA ALA A 29 -2.20 4.23 -7.93
C ALA A 29 -0.84 4.86 -8.23
N SER A 30 -0.55 5.96 -7.54
CA SER A 30 0.67 6.76 -7.68
C SER A 30 1.11 7.36 -6.35
N ASP A 31 2.41 7.58 -6.21
CA ASP A 31 3.03 8.38 -5.16
C ASP A 31 3.40 9.81 -5.66
N GLY A 32 2.96 10.17 -6.87
CA GLY A 32 3.31 11.42 -7.55
C GLY A 32 4.56 11.33 -8.44
N VAL A 33 5.33 10.24 -8.36
CA VAL A 33 6.54 10.02 -9.20
C VAL A 33 6.37 8.77 -10.06
N THR A 34 5.90 7.70 -9.46
CA THR A 34 5.65 6.40 -10.06
C THR A 34 4.15 6.16 -10.14
N THR A 35 3.70 5.54 -11.23
CA THR A 35 2.30 5.17 -11.42
C THR A 35 2.22 3.69 -11.79
N ARG A 36 1.28 2.97 -11.15
CA ARG A 36 1.04 1.55 -11.39
C ARG A 36 -0.44 1.24 -11.30
N THR A 37 -0.92 0.35 -12.16
CA THR A 37 -2.29 -0.18 -12.08
C THR A 37 -2.29 -1.54 -11.38
N PHE A 38 -3.23 -1.73 -10.46
CA PHE A 38 -3.46 -2.95 -9.70
C PHE A 38 -4.79 -3.57 -10.12
N SER A 39 -4.90 -4.90 -10.05
CA SER A 39 -6.11 -5.62 -10.49
C SER A 39 -7.34 -5.33 -9.63
N ASN A 40 -7.13 -4.94 -8.37
CA ASN A 40 -8.14 -4.39 -7.47
C ASN A 40 -7.49 -3.66 -6.28
N ALA A 41 -8.32 -2.96 -5.50
CA ALA A 41 -7.90 -2.23 -4.31
C ALA A 41 -7.24 -3.11 -3.24
N CYS A 42 -7.64 -4.38 -3.11
CA CYS A 42 -6.99 -5.31 -2.19
C CYS A 42 -5.53 -5.54 -2.59
N VAL A 43 -5.26 -5.81 -3.87
CA VAL A 43 -3.89 -6.06 -4.36
C VAL A 43 -3.00 -4.82 -4.22
N LEU A 44 -3.53 -3.61 -4.39
CA LEU A 44 -2.83 -2.37 -4.06
C LEU A 44 -2.43 -2.30 -2.57
N ASN A 45 -3.34 -2.64 -1.66
CA ASN A 45 -3.06 -2.60 -0.22
C ASN A 45 -2.02 -3.64 0.20
N VAL A 46 -2.06 -4.83 -0.39
CA VAL A 46 -1.03 -5.86 -0.20
C VAL A 46 0.34 -5.33 -0.64
N TYR A 47 0.41 -4.72 -1.83
CA TYR A 47 1.65 -4.14 -2.33
C TYR A 47 2.23 -3.09 -1.38
N ASN A 48 1.41 -2.13 -0.94
CA ASN A 48 1.83 -1.08 -0.02
C ASN A 48 2.32 -1.65 1.33
N CYS A 49 1.67 -2.69 1.83
CA CYS A 49 2.10 -3.35 3.06
C CYS A 49 3.44 -4.05 2.90
N GLN A 50 3.63 -4.78 1.79
CA GLN A 50 4.83 -5.58 1.53
C GLN A 50 6.05 -4.72 1.20
N ASN A 51 5.85 -3.47 0.76
CA ASN A 51 6.92 -2.56 0.39
C ASN A 51 6.90 -1.30 1.29
N PRO A 52 7.13 -1.43 2.62
CA PRO A 52 7.05 -0.31 3.55
C PRO A 52 8.17 0.71 3.39
N GLN A 53 9.22 0.40 2.62
CA GLN A 53 10.33 1.30 2.29
C GLN A 53 10.04 2.14 1.04
N ASP A 54 9.04 1.75 0.24
CA ASP A 54 8.60 2.52 -0.92
C ASP A 54 7.64 3.62 -0.47
N SER A 55 7.52 4.68 -1.28
CA SER A 55 6.43 5.63 -1.11
C SER A 55 5.10 4.90 -1.26
N LYS A 56 4.18 5.13 -0.30
CA LYS A 56 2.84 4.54 -0.36
C LYS A 56 2.12 5.03 -1.63
N LEU A 57 1.70 4.09 -2.46
CA LEU A 57 0.87 4.37 -3.62
C LEU A 57 -0.56 4.60 -3.16
N SER A 58 -1.13 5.74 -3.51
CA SER A 58 -2.56 6.05 -3.33
C SER A 58 -3.26 6.05 -4.68
N GLU A 59 -4.58 5.89 -4.71
CA GLU A 59 -5.35 6.05 -5.95
C GLU A 59 -4.90 7.29 -6.70
N CYS A 60 -4.70 7.14 -8.02
CA CYS A 60 -4.30 8.22 -8.88
C CYS A 60 -5.33 9.33 -8.75
N MET A 61 -4.98 10.37 -8.01
CA MET A 61 -5.72 11.62 -8.05
C MET A 61 -5.41 12.22 -9.41
N PHE A 62 -6.18 11.85 -10.43
CA PHE A 62 -6.32 12.69 -11.61
C PHE A 62 -6.98 13.98 -11.14
N TYR A 63 -6.20 14.92 -10.59
CA TYR A 63 -6.74 16.26 -10.47
C TYR A 63 -6.66 16.89 -11.86
N SER A 64 -7.82 16.88 -12.50
CA SER A 64 -8.24 17.77 -13.57
C SER A 64 -7.18 18.77 -14.03
N ASP A 65 -6.66 18.57 -15.23
CA ASP A 65 -6.56 19.75 -16.08
C ASP A 65 -8.01 20.20 -16.37
N THR A 66 -8.45 21.21 -15.61
CA THR A 66 -9.64 22.09 -15.75
C THR A 66 -11.03 21.54 -16.14
N THR A 67 -11.24 20.24 -16.32
CA THR A 67 -12.57 19.66 -16.59
C THR A 67 -12.85 18.53 -15.61
N GLN A 68 -13.45 18.88 -14.47
CA GLN A 68 -13.95 17.94 -13.46
C GLN A 68 -14.97 16.96 -14.05
N ASN A 69 -14.51 15.96 -14.80
CA ASN A 69 -15.30 14.82 -15.24
C ASN A 69 -14.68 13.58 -14.60
N VAL A 70 -15.23 13.27 -13.44
CA VAL A 70 -15.06 12.01 -12.74
C VAL A 70 -15.68 10.91 -13.59
N MET A 71 -14.92 9.85 -13.86
CA MET A 71 -15.46 8.50 -13.92
C MET A 71 -14.68 7.64 -12.94
#